data_AF-A0A933UDM6-F1
#
_entry.id   AF-A0A933UDM6-F1
#
_cell.length_a   1.000
_cell.length_b   1.000
_cell.length_c   1.000
_cell.angle_alpha   90.00
_cell.angle_beta   90.00
_cell.angle_gamma   90.00
#
_symmetry.space_group_name_H-M   'P 1'
#
loop_
_entity.id
_entity.type
_entity.pdbx_description
1 polymer ?
#
loop_
_entity_poly.entity_id
_entity_poly.type
_entity_poly.pdbx_seq_one_letter_code
_entity_poly.pdbx_strand_id
1 'polypeptide(L)'
;MKRSMPFWIVGLALTSGLALWLFLRSSPESDALRLRTLATRALAEALVKQQAGRRVLVVSNPFAQRSGVDKAIRATEAVGVRGLKEGFGNSMPMEPLAFPALKPEAERDPRSVSIDPETTTPLSYLMAEGAFDALASAHPHCDLVVSLVGLPASLHREKCWQAEGPPRFGLLLPDLRPIGDAAAVRRAVKTGKLAAFVLQKPGTPGNAAQTGSDSAAEFAQRFLVVTAENIDEVMRAFPQLFPGN
;
A
#
# COMPACT_ATOMS: atom_id res chain seq x y z
N MET A 1 25.74 20.29 64.59
CA MET A 1 24.39 20.62 64.07
C MET A 1 24.21 19.93 62.72
N LYS A 2 23.40 18.87 62.64
CA LYS A 2 23.11 18.12 61.40
C LYS A 2 21.88 18.71 60.72
N ARG A 3 22.04 19.26 59.51
CA ARG A 3 20.93 19.74 58.66
C ARG A 3 20.34 18.57 57.88
N SER A 4 19.09 18.22 58.13
CA SER A 4 18.31 17.27 57.33
C SER A 4 17.76 17.96 56.07
N MET A 5 18.07 17.41 54.89
CA MET A 5 17.43 17.80 53.63
C MET A 5 15.98 17.29 53.59
N PRO A 6 15.01 18.07 53.08
CA PRO A 6 13.61 17.65 52.98
C PRO A 6 13.39 16.72 51.77
N PHE A 7 12.75 15.58 52.06
CA PHE A 7 12.42 14.45 51.18
C PHE A 7 11.46 14.72 50.01
N TRP A 8 11.11 15.98 49.70
CA TRP A 8 10.01 16.30 48.77
C TRP A 8 10.42 16.48 47.29
N ILE A 9 11.71 16.48 46.96
CA ILE A 9 12.17 16.73 45.57
C ILE A 9 12.21 15.44 44.71
N VAL A 10 12.20 14.24 45.32
CA VAL A 10 12.31 12.97 44.56
C VAL A 10 10.94 12.50 44.00
N GLY A 11 9.81 12.97 44.56
CA GLY A 11 8.47 12.54 44.15
C GLY A 11 7.94 13.18 42.85
N LEU A 12 8.45 14.35 42.45
CA LEU A 12 7.92 15.09 41.29
C LEU A 12 8.60 14.72 39.94
N ALA A 13 9.79 14.12 39.99
CA ALA A 13 10.52 13.71 38.79
C ALA A 13 10.05 12.36 38.21
N LEU A 14 9.43 11.50 39.03
CA LEU A 14 8.95 10.18 38.60
C LEU A 14 7.55 10.21 37.96
N THR A 15 6.68 11.14 38.35
CA THR A 15 5.32 11.28 37.78
C THR A 15 5.33 11.99 36.43
N SER A 16 6.24 12.94 36.23
CA SER A 16 6.45 13.63 34.95
C SER A 16 7.09 12.73 33.89
N GLY A 17 8.00 11.81 34.28
CA GLY A 17 8.58 10.81 33.38
C GLY A 17 7.57 9.77 32.88
N LEU A 18 6.62 9.34 33.73
CA LEU A 18 5.61 8.33 33.36
C LEU A 18 4.52 8.91 32.45
N ALA A 19 4.10 10.15 32.69
CA ALA A 19 3.17 10.87 31.82
C ALA A 19 3.79 11.15 30.44
N LEU A 20 5.06 11.60 30.40
CA LEU A 20 5.78 11.79 29.14
C LEU A 20 5.97 10.47 28.38
N TRP A 21 6.22 9.35 29.09
CA TRP A 21 6.35 8.01 28.50
C TRP A 21 5.03 7.46 27.94
N LEU A 22 3.90 7.75 28.57
CA LEU A 22 2.57 7.39 28.05
C LEU A 22 2.17 8.24 26.84
N PHE A 23 2.60 9.51 26.78
CA PHE A 23 2.44 10.37 25.60
C PHE A 23 3.40 10.03 24.45
N LEU A 24 4.53 9.37 24.74
CA LEU A 24 5.54 8.93 23.75
C LEU A 24 5.22 7.57 23.11
N ARG A 25 4.18 6.84 23.58
CA ARG A 25 3.73 5.62 22.90
C ARG A 25 2.88 5.98 21.69
N SER A 26 3.37 5.66 20.50
CA SER A 26 2.59 5.70 19.26
C SER A 26 1.35 4.81 19.40
N SER A 27 0.21 5.27 18.89
CA SER A 27 -1.00 4.44 18.83
C SER A 27 -0.88 3.46 17.66
N PRO A 28 -1.48 2.25 17.74
CA PRO A 28 -1.46 1.28 16.64
C PRO A 28 -1.98 1.85 15.31
N GLU A 29 -2.92 2.81 15.38
CA GLU A 29 -3.43 3.54 14.23
C GLU A 29 -2.34 4.45 13.60
N SER A 30 -1.61 5.21 14.43
CA SER A 30 -0.52 6.06 13.95
C SER A 30 0.62 5.25 13.31
N ASP A 31 0.92 4.07 13.86
CA ASP A 31 1.93 3.17 13.31
C ASP A 31 1.47 2.58 11.97
N ALA A 32 0.22 2.14 11.85
CA ALA A 32 -0.32 1.66 10.58
C ALA A 32 -0.28 2.73 9.48
N LEU A 33 -0.64 3.98 9.81
CA LEU A 33 -0.57 5.10 8.88
C LEU A 33 0.87 5.40 8.44
N ARG A 34 1.83 5.37 9.38
CA ARG A 34 3.26 5.54 9.10
C ARG A 34 3.78 4.43 8.18
N LEU A 35 3.47 3.17 8.49
CA LEU A 35 3.85 2.01 7.68
C LEU A 35 3.31 2.11 6.26
N ARG A 36 2.07 2.58 6.10
CA ARG A 36 1.49 2.82 4.78
C ARG A 36 2.25 3.90 4.00
N THR A 37 2.59 5.03 4.62
CA THR A 37 3.44 6.06 3.98
C THR A 37 4.79 5.48 3.57
N LEU A 38 5.41 4.68 4.42
CA LEU A 38 6.71 4.07 4.16
C LEU A 38 6.66 3.11 2.97
N ALA A 39 5.66 2.24 2.93
CA ALA A 39 5.46 1.29 1.85
C ALA A 39 5.15 1.97 0.51
N THR A 40 4.29 2.99 0.49
CA THR A 40 3.98 3.71 -0.75
C THR A 40 5.15 4.55 -1.24
N ARG A 41 5.93 5.14 -0.34
CA ARG A 41 7.16 5.84 -0.72
C ARG A 41 8.16 4.92 -1.39
N ALA A 42 8.43 3.75 -0.79
CA ALA A 42 9.33 2.76 -1.37
C ALA A 42 8.84 2.24 -2.73
N LEU A 43 7.52 2.04 -2.89
CA LEU A 43 6.92 1.71 -4.18
C LEU A 43 7.21 2.80 -5.22
N ALA A 44 6.96 4.07 -4.89
CA ALA A 44 7.18 5.19 -5.79
C ALA A 44 8.66 5.33 -6.18
N GLU A 45 9.59 5.25 -5.21
CA GLU A 45 11.03 5.30 -5.48
C GLU A 45 11.49 4.18 -6.43
N ALA A 46 10.94 2.97 -6.29
CA ALA A 46 11.23 1.86 -7.19
C ALA A 46 10.64 2.03 -8.59
N LEU A 47 9.48 2.68 -8.70
CA LEU A 47 8.86 3.02 -9.98
C LEU A 47 9.66 4.12 -10.69
N VAL A 48 10.15 5.14 -9.98
CA VAL A 48 10.99 6.21 -10.57
C VAL A 48 12.22 5.61 -11.25
N LYS A 49 12.91 4.66 -10.59
CA LYS A 49 14.12 4.02 -11.16
C LYS A 49 13.87 3.34 -12.51
N GLN A 50 12.67 2.82 -12.74
CA GLN A 50 12.34 2.03 -13.93
C GLN A 50 11.50 2.79 -14.95
N GLN A 51 10.76 3.82 -14.52
CA GLN A 51 9.66 4.43 -15.28
C GLN A 51 9.66 5.96 -15.19
N ALA A 52 10.82 6.58 -14.92
CA ALA A 52 10.97 8.04 -14.83
C ALA A 52 10.34 8.77 -16.03
N GLY A 53 9.74 9.94 -15.75
CA GLY A 53 9.10 10.80 -16.77
C GLY A 53 7.69 10.36 -17.19
N ARG A 54 7.22 9.16 -16.81
CA ARG A 54 5.84 8.74 -17.11
C ARG A 54 4.82 9.47 -16.22
N ARG A 55 3.65 9.75 -16.80
CA ARG A 55 2.48 10.22 -16.05
C ARG A 55 1.81 9.07 -15.31
N VAL A 56 1.41 9.31 -14.07
CA VAL A 56 0.90 8.29 -13.15
C VAL A 56 -0.56 8.53 -12.85
N LEU A 57 -1.39 7.51 -13.06
CA LEU A 57 -2.74 7.44 -12.54
C LEU A 57 -2.72 6.68 -11.21
N VAL A 58 -3.10 7.32 -10.11
CA VAL A 58 -3.21 6.65 -8.81
C VAL A 58 -4.65 6.23 -8.57
N VAL A 59 -4.86 4.92 -8.39
CA VAL A 59 -6.16 4.32 -8.09
C VAL A 59 -6.28 4.13 -6.58
N SER A 60 -7.27 4.81 -6.00
CA SER A 60 -7.49 4.91 -4.56
C SER A 60 -8.83 4.30 -4.14
N ASN A 61 -9.05 4.17 -2.84
CA ASN A 61 -10.28 3.62 -2.28
C ASN A 61 -11.52 4.46 -2.66
N PRO A 62 -12.50 3.90 -3.39
CA PRO A 62 -13.67 4.63 -3.87
C PRO A 62 -14.61 5.07 -2.74
N PHE A 63 -14.47 4.55 -1.52
CA PHE A 63 -15.23 5.03 -0.37
C PHE A 63 -14.66 6.34 0.20
N ALA A 64 -13.40 6.67 -0.04
CA ALA A 64 -12.77 7.88 0.49
C ALA A 64 -13.46 9.19 0.01
N GLN A 65 -14.15 9.14 -1.13
CA GLN A 65 -14.89 10.28 -1.71
C GLN A 65 -16.31 10.45 -1.15
N ARG A 66 -16.85 9.47 -0.41
CA ARG A 66 -18.24 9.53 0.08
C ARG A 66 -18.36 10.47 1.29
N SER A 67 -19.46 11.23 1.34
CA SER A 67 -19.83 11.99 2.53
C SER A 67 -20.13 11.04 3.70
N GLY A 68 -19.80 11.44 4.93
CA GLY A 68 -20.06 10.64 6.12
C GLY A 68 -19.18 9.40 6.30
N VAL A 69 -18.21 9.15 5.41
CA VAL A 69 -17.27 8.03 5.56
C VAL A 69 -16.37 8.20 6.78
N ASP A 70 -15.94 7.06 7.33
CA ASP A 70 -15.00 6.95 8.42
C ASP A 70 -13.74 7.80 8.18
N LYS A 71 -13.35 8.60 9.18
CA LYS A 71 -12.14 9.41 9.15
C LYS A 71 -10.89 8.55 8.95
N ALA A 72 -10.87 7.32 9.45
CA ALA A 72 -9.77 6.39 9.29
C ALA A 72 -9.53 6.02 7.82
N ILE A 73 -10.58 5.85 7.00
CA ILE A 73 -10.43 5.57 5.56
C ILE A 73 -9.74 6.75 4.86
N ARG A 74 -10.22 7.98 5.10
CA ARG A 74 -9.62 9.18 4.51
C ARG A 74 -8.18 9.39 4.98
N ALA A 75 -7.89 9.17 6.25
CA ALA A 75 -6.55 9.27 6.79
C ALA A 75 -5.61 8.25 6.12
N THR A 76 -6.05 7.00 6.00
CA THR A 76 -5.30 5.90 5.37
C THR A 76 -4.99 6.21 3.90
N GLU A 77 -5.94 6.70 3.12
CA GLU A 77 -5.65 7.08 1.73
C GLU A 77 -4.75 8.31 1.64
N ALA A 78 -4.97 9.33 2.48
CA ALA A 78 -4.15 10.54 2.47
C ALA A 78 -2.68 10.25 2.75
N VAL A 79 -2.37 9.39 3.73
CA VAL A 79 -0.97 9.04 4.05
C VAL A 79 -0.32 8.14 3.00
N GLY A 80 -1.11 7.29 2.32
CA GLY A 80 -0.63 6.49 1.19
C GLY A 80 -0.26 7.37 -0.01
N VAL A 81 -1.16 8.28 -0.39
CA VAL A 81 -0.94 9.26 -1.46
C VAL A 81 0.23 10.20 -1.14
N ARG A 82 0.37 10.61 0.12
CA ARG A 82 1.52 11.40 0.56
C ARG A 82 2.84 10.66 0.33
N GLY A 83 2.94 9.39 0.72
CA GLY A 83 4.15 8.59 0.49
C GLY A 83 4.47 8.44 -1.00
N LEU A 84 3.47 8.25 -1.86
CA LEU A 84 3.67 8.26 -3.32
C LEU A 84 4.25 9.59 -3.81
N LYS A 85 3.66 10.73 -3.40
CA LYS A 85 4.15 12.07 -3.77
C LYS A 85 5.59 12.30 -3.33
N GLU A 86 5.92 11.91 -2.10
CA GLU A 86 7.30 12.02 -1.58
C GLU A 86 8.27 11.17 -2.39
N GLY A 87 7.92 9.92 -2.72
CA GLY A 87 8.80 9.02 -3.46
C GLY A 87 8.92 9.34 -4.95
N PHE A 88 7.87 9.88 -5.58
CA PHE A 88 7.93 10.34 -6.97
C PHE A 88 8.69 11.66 -7.11
N GLY A 89 8.57 12.54 -6.11
CA GLY A 89 9.10 13.90 -6.18
C GLY A 89 8.61 14.62 -7.44
N ASN A 90 9.55 15.21 -8.18
CA ASN A 90 9.27 15.89 -9.46
C ASN A 90 9.50 14.98 -10.68
N SER A 91 9.88 13.72 -10.48
CA SER A 91 10.30 12.82 -11.58
C SER A 91 9.14 12.14 -12.28
N MET A 92 7.97 12.05 -11.63
CA MET A 92 6.78 11.39 -12.18
C MET A 92 5.52 12.22 -11.86
N PRO A 93 4.97 12.97 -12.83
CA PRO A 93 3.75 13.74 -12.60
C PRO A 93 2.56 12.81 -12.32
N MET A 94 1.85 13.10 -11.23
CA MET A 94 0.63 12.40 -10.82
C MET A 94 -0.61 13.12 -11.33
N GLU A 95 -1.54 12.38 -11.92
CA GLU A 95 -2.91 12.85 -12.17
C GLU A 95 -3.70 12.97 -10.86
N PRO A 96 -4.86 13.65 -10.89
CA PRO A 96 -5.86 13.52 -9.84
C PRO A 96 -6.16 12.05 -9.53
N LEU A 97 -6.50 11.77 -8.28
CA LEU A 97 -6.82 10.41 -7.84
C LEU A 97 -8.00 9.86 -8.65
N ALA A 98 -7.84 8.64 -9.13
CA ALA A 98 -8.91 7.87 -9.75
C ALA A 98 -9.56 6.94 -8.73
N PHE A 99 -10.86 6.71 -8.91
CA PHE A 99 -11.65 5.81 -8.10
C PHE A 99 -12.33 4.80 -9.02
N PRO A 100 -12.11 3.49 -8.84
CA PRO A 100 -12.74 2.49 -9.69
C PRO A 100 -14.24 2.46 -9.40
N ALA A 101 -15.04 2.22 -10.45
CA ALA A 101 -16.46 1.95 -10.29
C ALA A 101 -16.68 0.71 -9.42
N LEU A 102 -17.73 0.74 -8.62
CA LEU A 102 -18.13 -0.37 -7.76
C LEU A 102 -19.26 -1.17 -8.41
N LYS A 103 -19.40 -2.43 -8.04
CA LYS A 103 -20.57 -3.24 -8.40
C LYS A 103 -21.84 -2.62 -7.81
N PRO A 104 -23.00 -2.69 -8.48
CA PRO A 104 -24.25 -2.12 -7.96
C PRO A 104 -24.65 -2.65 -6.57
N GLU A 105 -24.37 -3.91 -6.26
CA GLU A 105 -24.56 -4.49 -4.94
C GLU A 105 -23.59 -3.92 -3.90
N ALA A 106 -22.31 -3.71 -4.25
CA ALA A 106 -21.33 -3.10 -3.35
C ALA A 106 -21.63 -1.62 -3.08
N GLU A 107 -22.25 -0.92 -4.04
CA GLU A 107 -22.65 0.46 -3.83
C GLU A 107 -23.77 0.60 -2.80
N ARG A 108 -24.74 -0.33 -2.84
CA ARG A 108 -25.88 -0.42 -1.92
C ARG A 108 -25.46 -0.91 -0.54
N ASP A 109 -24.75 -2.03 -0.50
CA ASP A 109 -24.23 -2.63 0.73
C ASP A 109 -22.92 -3.37 0.45
N PRO A 110 -21.74 -2.80 0.79
CA PRO A 110 -20.46 -3.48 0.62
C PRO A 110 -20.37 -4.83 1.32
N ARG A 111 -21.15 -5.05 2.40
CA ARG A 111 -21.15 -6.29 3.18
C ARG A 111 -21.95 -7.40 2.52
N SER A 112 -22.78 -7.10 1.53
CA SER A 112 -23.55 -8.11 0.80
C SER A 112 -22.71 -8.84 -0.25
N VAL A 113 -21.51 -8.35 -0.56
CA VAL A 113 -20.60 -8.97 -1.52
C VAL A 113 -19.78 -10.04 -0.81
N SER A 114 -19.77 -11.25 -1.37
CA SER A 114 -18.89 -12.32 -0.88
C SER A 114 -17.44 -11.97 -1.19
N ILE A 115 -16.63 -11.85 -0.16
CA ILE A 115 -15.20 -11.57 -0.22
C ILE A 115 -14.48 -12.83 0.25
N ASP A 116 -13.47 -13.25 -0.50
CA ASP A 116 -12.59 -14.33 -0.07
C ASP A 116 -11.89 -13.92 1.24
N PRO A 117 -12.03 -14.68 2.35
CA PRO A 117 -11.47 -14.30 3.64
C PRO A 117 -9.94 -14.21 3.64
N GLU A 118 -9.26 -14.87 2.70
CA GLU A 118 -7.81 -14.88 2.58
C GLU A 118 -7.26 -13.70 1.74
N THR A 119 -8.13 -12.83 1.20
CA THR A 119 -7.66 -11.71 0.39
C THR A 119 -7.03 -10.60 1.23
N THR A 120 -5.89 -10.10 0.77
CA THR A 120 -5.24 -8.91 1.33
C THR A 120 -5.81 -7.61 0.75
N THR A 121 -6.61 -7.68 -0.31
CA THR A 121 -7.20 -6.52 -0.99
C THR A 121 -8.72 -6.69 -1.17
N PRO A 122 -9.53 -6.56 -0.10
CA PRO A 122 -10.97 -6.81 -0.16
C PRO A 122 -11.72 -5.91 -1.18
N LEU A 123 -11.22 -4.70 -1.43
CA LEU A 123 -11.80 -3.80 -2.43
C LEU A 123 -11.79 -4.39 -3.85
N SER A 124 -10.86 -5.29 -4.17
CA SER A 124 -10.79 -6.02 -5.44
C SER A 124 -12.10 -6.73 -5.80
N TYR A 125 -12.83 -7.23 -4.80
CA TYR A 125 -14.09 -7.97 -5.00
C TYR A 125 -15.29 -7.03 -5.18
N LEU A 126 -15.16 -5.78 -4.76
CA LEU A 126 -16.22 -4.78 -4.83
C LEU A 126 -16.20 -4.00 -6.15
N MET A 127 -15.09 -4.01 -6.89
CA MET A 127 -14.94 -3.31 -8.16
C MET A 127 -15.85 -3.90 -9.24
N ALA A 128 -16.45 -3.03 -10.04
CA ALA A 128 -17.17 -3.43 -11.24
C ALA A 128 -16.21 -4.04 -12.28
N GLU A 129 -16.73 -4.92 -13.12
CA GLU A 129 -16.02 -5.40 -14.30
C GLU A 129 -15.75 -4.23 -15.27
N GLY A 130 -14.54 -4.16 -15.83
CA GLY A 130 -14.13 -3.08 -16.73
C GLY A 130 -13.83 -1.76 -16.00
N ALA A 131 -13.79 -1.75 -14.66
CA ALA A 131 -13.49 -0.54 -13.91
C ALA A 131 -12.10 0.00 -14.24
N PHE A 132 -11.12 -0.87 -14.46
CA PHE A 132 -9.77 -0.45 -14.82
C PHE A 132 -9.68 -0.05 -16.29
N ASP A 133 -10.40 -0.74 -17.18
CA ASP A 133 -10.54 -0.33 -18.58
C ASP A 133 -11.14 1.07 -18.73
N ALA A 134 -12.17 1.39 -17.95
CA ALA A 134 -12.79 2.71 -17.92
C ALA A 134 -11.80 3.78 -17.45
N LEU A 135 -11.05 3.52 -16.38
CA LEU A 135 -10.00 4.43 -15.89
C LEU A 135 -8.88 4.63 -16.91
N ALA A 136 -8.37 3.55 -17.53
CA ALA A 136 -7.34 3.63 -18.56
C ALA A 136 -7.83 4.43 -19.78
N SER A 137 -9.09 4.25 -20.18
CA SER A 137 -9.69 4.98 -21.30
C SER A 137 -9.90 6.47 -20.99
N ALA A 138 -10.22 6.82 -19.74
CA ALA A 138 -10.38 8.20 -19.29
C ALA A 138 -9.03 8.94 -19.12
N HIS A 139 -7.93 8.19 -18.96
CA HIS A 139 -6.59 8.73 -18.76
C HIS A 139 -5.59 8.11 -19.76
N PRO A 140 -5.80 8.26 -21.08
CA PRO A 140 -5.01 7.55 -22.10
C PRO A 140 -3.53 7.98 -22.15
N HIS A 141 -3.21 9.13 -21.56
CA HIS A 141 -1.85 9.65 -21.42
C HIS A 141 -1.10 9.11 -20.19
N CYS A 142 -1.75 8.29 -19.35
CA CYS A 142 -1.12 7.65 -18.20
C CYS A 142 -0.62 6.25 -18.56
N ASP A 143 0.69 6.14 -18.76
CA ASP A 143 1.32 4.86 -19.07
C ASP A 143 1.53 3.97 -17.83
N LEU A 144 1.35 4.52 -16.63
CA LEU A 144 1.50 3.82 -15.36
C LEU A 144 0.27 4.02 -14.47
N VAL A 145 -0.33 2.91 -14.08
CA VAL A 145 -1.41 2.85 -13.08
C VAL A 145 -0.82 2.35 -11.77
N VAL A 146 -0.93 3.13 -10.70
CA VAL A 146 -0.51 2.72 -9.35
C VAL A 146 -1.75 2.48 -8.50
N SER A 147 -1.99 1.22 -8.13
CA SER A 147 -3.15 0.85 -7.32
C SER A 147 -2.79 0.71 -5.85
N LEU A 148 -3.50 1.46 -5.01
CA LEU A 148 -3.46 1.36 -3.55
C LEU A 148 -4.49 0.37 -2.97
N VAL A 149 -5.27 -0.24 -3.86
CA VAL A 149 -6.48 -1.02 -3.54
C VAL A 149 -6.49 -2.41 -4.18
N GLY A 150 -5.37 -2.81 -4.77
CA GLY A 150 -5.24 -4.09 -5.48
C GLY A 150 -5.74 -4.03 -6.93
N LEU A 151 -5.91 -5.21 -7.52
CA LEU A 151 -6.44 -5.40 -8.88
C LEU A 151 -7.87 -5.93 -8.80
N PRO A 152 -8.75 -5.67 -9.79
CA PRO A 152 -10.10 -6.26 -9.80
C PRO A 152 -10.05 -7.79 -9.72
N ALA A 153 -10.97 -8.41 -8.98
CA ALA A 153 -11.07 -9.87 -8.95
C ALA A 153 -11.33 -10.48 -10.35
N SER A 154 -11.95 -9.70 -11.24
CA SER A 154 -12.18 -10.02 -12.66
C SER A 154 -11.03 -9.59 -13.57
N LEU A 155 -9.78 -9.51 -13.08
CA LEU A 155 -8.63 -8.99 -13.82
C LEU A 155 -8.47 -9.58 -15.24
N HIS A 156 -8.75 -10.89 -15.39
CA HIS A 156 -8.70 -11.60 -16.67
C HIS A 156 -9.67 -11.06 -17.74
N ARG A 157 -10.60 -10.17 -17.37
CA ARG A 157 -11.55 -9.51 -18.27
C ARG A 157 -11.14 -8.08 -18.64
N GLU A 158 -10.19 -7.49 -17.91
CA GLU A 158 -9.71 -6.13 -18.17
C GLU A 158 -8.79 -6.13 -19.41
N LYS A 159 -9.19 -5.41 -20.45
CA LYS A 159 -8.43 -5.27 -21.71
C LYS A 159 -7.12 -4.54 -21.48
N CYS A 160 -7.11 -3.51 -20.63
CA CYS A 160 -5.93 -2.76 -20.27
C CYS A 160 -4.88 -3.62 -19.55
N TRP A 161 -5.29 -4.70 -18.88
CA TRP A 161 -4.37 -5.69 -18.33
C TRP A 161 -3.87 -6.68 -19.39
N GLN A 162 -4.73 -7.10 -20.31
CA GLN A 162 -4.36 -8.08 -21.35
C GLN A 162 -3.48 -7.47 -22.45
N ALA A 163 -3.52 -6.15 -22.64
CA ALA A 163 -2.70 -5.47 -23.64
C ALA A 163 -1.19 -5.65 -23.37
N GLU A 164 -0.43 -5.94 -24.43
CA GLU A 164 1.04 -6.07 -24.39
C GLU A 164 1.76 -4.75 -24.06
N GLY A 165 1.09 -3.62 -24.27
CA GLY A 165 1.58 -2.27 -24.02
C GLY A 165 1.06 -1.64 -22.72
N PRO A 166 1.18 -0.31 -22.61
CA PRO A 166 0.59 0.46 -21.52
C PRO A 166 -0.93 0.21 -21.35
N PRO A 167 -1.47 0.39 -20.13
CA PRO A 167 -0.74 0.81 -18.94
C PRO A 167 0.10 -0.34 -18.33
N ARG A 168 1.19 0.06 -17.68
CA ARG A 168 1.94 -0.76 -16.71
C ARG A 168 1.35 -0.55 -15.32
N PHE A 169 1.63 -1.46 -14.40
CA PHE A 169 1.03 -1.46 -13.07
C PHE A 169 2.08 -1.37 -11.96
N GLY A 170 1.81 -0.53 -10.97
CA GLY A 170 2.47 -0.50 -9.67
C GLY A 170 1.48 -0.87 -8.57
N LEU A 171 1.80 -1.79 -7.66
CA LEU A 171 0.83 -2.27 -6.67
C LEU A 171 1.34 -2.16 -5.24
N LEU A 172 0.51 -1.62 -4.35
CA LEU A 172 0.75 -1.64 -2.90
C LEU A 172 0.08 -2.87 -2.28
N LEU A 173 0.87 -3.74 -1.63
CA LEU A 173 0.39 -4.89 -0.85
C LEU A 173 -0.71 -5.70 -1.59
N PRO A 174 -0.51 -6.07 -2.87
CA PRO A 174 -1.55 -6.69 -3.65
C PRO A 174 -1.88 -8.11 -3.18
N ASP A 175 -3.12 -8.52 -3.40
CA ASP A 175 -3.43 -9.93 -3.64
C ASP A 175 -2.99 -10.27 -5.06
N LEU A 176 -2.08 -11.24 -5.20
CA LEU A 176 -1.53 -11.66 -6.49
C LEU A 176 -2.36 -12.75 -7.17
N ARG A 177 -3.31 -13.38 -6.47
CA ARG A 177 -4.13 -14.47 -7.02
C ARG A 177 -4.91 -14.09 -8.28
N PRO A 178 -5.43 -12.85 -8.44
CA PRO A 178 -6.08 -12.44 -9.70
C PRO A 178 -5.17 -12.48 -10.94
N ILE A 179 -3.84 -12.44 -10.77
CA ILE A 179 -2.88 -12.50 -11.88
C ILE A 179 -2.71 -13.94 -12.40
N GLY A 180 -2.92 -14.95 -11.54
CA GLY A 180 -2.71 -16.36 -11.86
C GLY A 180 -1.75 -17.01 -10.87
N ASP A 181 -0.93 -17.94 -11.35
CA ASP A 181 0.10 -18.61 -10.56
C ASP A 181 1.41 -17.81 -10.47
N ALA A 182 2.37 -18.34 -9.72
CA ALA A 182 3.71 -17.79 -9.55
C ALA A 182 4.42 -17.52 -10.89
N ALA A 183 4.24 -18.39 -11.89
CA ALA A 183 4.82 -18.20 -13.22
C ALA A 183 4.17 -17.04 -13.99
N ALA A 184 2.85 -16.85 -13.85
CA ALA A 184 2.13 -15.71 -14.41
C ALA A 184 2.57 -14.39 -13.78
N VAL A 185 2.70 -14.35 -12.45
CA VAL A 185 3.25 -13.18 -11.73
C VAL A 185 4.65 -12.86 -12.22
N ARG A 186 5.55 -13.85 -12.23
CA ARG A 186 6.91 -13.69 -12.73
C ARG A 186 6.94 -13.14 -14.15
N ARG A 187 6.10 -13.67 -15.05
CA ARG A 187 5.98 -13.22 -16.43
C ARG A 187 5.53 -11.76 -16.50
N ALA A 188 4.48 -11.39 -15.78
CA ALA A 188 3.98 -10.02 -15.73
C ALA A 188 5.05 -9.02 -15.27
N VAL A 189 5.90 -9.42 -14.33
CA VAL A 189 7.03 -8.60 -13.87
C VAL A 189 8.12 -8.52 -14.93
N LYS A 190 8.52 -9.65 -15.52
CA LYS A 190 9.62 -9.69 -16.51
C LYS A 190 9.27 -9.01 -17.84
N THR A 191 8.00 -9.00 -18.25
CA THR A 191 7.54 -8.20 -19.40
C THR A 191 7.35 -6.71 -19.03
N GLY A 192 7.45 -6.39 -17.74
CA GLY A 192 7.24 -5.05 -17.21
C GLY A 192 5.78 -4.60 -17.23
N LYS A 193 4.84 -5.54 -17.42
CA LYS A 193 3.41 -5.28 -17.22
C LYS A 193 3.14 -4.87 -15.78
N LEU A 194 3.76 -5.58 -14.85
CA LEU A 194 3.86 -5.22 -13.44
C LEU A 194 5.25 -4.60 -13.22
N ALA A 195 5.33 -3.27 -13.14
CA ALA A 195 6.59 -2.53 -13.07
C ALA A 195 7.25 -2.66 -11.68
N ALA A 196 6.45 -2.58 -10.62
CA ALA A 196 6.91 -2.84 -9.25
C ALA A 196 5.71 -3.15 -8.35
N PHE A 197 5.94 -3.84 -7.24
CA PHE A 197 4.96 -3.95 -6.19
C PHE A 197 5.63 -4.13 -4.83
N VAL A 198 4.90 -3.82 -3.77
CA VAL A 198 5.37 -4.00 -2.38
C VAL A 198 4.60 -5.14 -1.74
N LEU A 199 5.31 -6.06 -1.10
CA LEU A 199 4.75 -7.15 -0.30
C LEU A 199 5.07 -6.94 1.17
N GLN A 200 4.22 -7.48 2.05
CA GLN A 200 4.58 -7.65 3.45
C GLN A 200 5.56 -8.81 3.58
N LYS A 201 6.63 -8.60 4.33
CA LYS A 201 7.61 -9.65 4.59
C LYS A 201 7.03 -10.68 5.57
N PRO A 202 7.16 -12.00 5.31
CA PRO A 202 6.76 -13.04 6.25
C PRO A 202 7.50 -12.94 7.58
N GLY A 203 6.83 -13.27 8.69
CA GLY A 203 7.45 -13.27 10.03
C GLY A 203 7.70 -11.88 10.61
N THR A 204 7.00 -10.86 10.12
CA THR A 204 7.17 -9.49 10.59
C THR A 204 6.61 -9.29 12.00
N PRO A 205 7.25 -8.47 12.84
CA PRO A 205 6.69 -8.11 14.13
C PRO A 205 5.31 -7.49 13.94
N GLY A 206 4.33 -7.86 14.76
CA GLY A 206 3.00 -7.25 14.71
C GLY A 206 3.06 -5.72 14.93
N ASN A 207 1.93 -5.04 14.71
CA ASN A 207 1.79 -3.59 14.89
C ASN A 207 2.09 -3.11 16.33
N ALA A 208 2.27 -4.02 17.29
CA ALA A 208 2.65 -3.72 18.68
C ALA A 208 4.17 -3.56 18.90
N ALA A 209 5.01 -3.93 17.92
CA ALA A 209 6.45 -3.73 18.04
C ALA A 209 6.78 -2.25 17.79
N GLN A 210 7.49 -1.63 18.75
CA GLN A 210 7.87 -0.23 18.68
C GLN A 210 8.54 0.11 17.34
N THR A 211 8.01 1.15 16.73
CA THR A 211 8.50 1.68 15.47
C THR A 211 9.82 2.41 15.72
N GLY A 212 10.92 1.93 15.12
CA GLY A 212 12.23 2.58 15.22
C GLY A 212 12.24 3.98 14.58
N SER A 213 13.27 4.78 14.81
CA SER A 213 13.42 6.09 14.15
C SER A 213 13.96 5.99 12.72
N ASP A 214 14.58 4.87 12.34
CA ASP A 214 15.14 4.65 11.02
C ASP A 214 14.11 3.99 10.08
N SER A 215 13.52 4.83 9.23
CA SER A 215 12.56 4.41 8.21
C SER A 215 13.09 3.34 7.25
N ALA A 216 14.39 3.35 6.91
CA ALA A 216 14.94 2.39 5.96
C ALA A 216 15.10 1.00 6.59
N ALA A 217 15.61 0.95 7.83
CA ALA A 217 15.70 -0.29 8.60
C ALA A 217 14.30 -0.87 8.88
N GLU A 218 13.34 0.00 9.22
CA GLU A 218 11.95 -0.39 9.45
C GLU A 218 11.32 -0.98 8.18
N PHE A 219 11.53 -0.35 7.02
CA PHE A 219 11.03 -0.87 5.76
C PHE A 219 11.61 -2.26 5.46
N ALA A 220 12.94 -2.42 5.55
CA ALA A 220 13.62 -3.68 5.25
C ALA A 220 13.22 -4.83 6.20
N GLN A 221 12.81 -4.48 7.42
CA GLN A 221 12.25 -5.43 8.38
C GLN A 221 10.85 -5.87 7.97
N ARG A 222 10.02 -4.97 7.43
CA ARG A 222 8.56 -5.16 7.30
C ARG A 222 8.07 -5.46 5.89
N PHE A 223 8.79 -5.05 4.87
CA PHE A 223 8.33 -5.05 3.50
C PHE A 223 9.41 -5.53 2.54
N LEU A 224 8.95 -5.90 1.35
CA LEU A 224 9.78 -6.24 0.19
C LEU A 224 9.30 -5.39 -0.98
N VAL A 225 10.20 -4.70 -1.67
CA VAL A 225 9.90 -4.19 -3.03
C VAL A 225 10.30 -5.25 -4.03
N VAL A 226 9.39 -5.57 -4.95
CA VAL A 226 9.61 -6.54 -6.02
C VAL A 226 9.61 -5.82 -7.37
N THR A 227 10.62 -6.10 -8.18
CA THR A 227 10.86 -5.53 -9.51
C THR A 227 11.35 -6.62 -10.47
N ALA A 228 11.55 -6.29 -11.74
CA ALA A 228 12.15 -7.20 -12.73
C ALA A 228 13.55 -7.69 -12.34
N GLU A 229 14.29 -6.90 -11.56
CA GLU A 229 15.66 -7.18 -11.13
C GLU A 229 15.71 -8.30 -10.08
N ASN A 230 14.73 -8.35 -9.16
CA ASN A 230 14.81 -9.22 -7.97
C ASN A 230 13.69 -10.27 -7.86
N ILE A 231 12.71 -10.30 -8.76
CA ILE A 231 11.57 -11.23 -8.68
C ILE A 231 12.00 -12.71 -8.51
N ASP A 232 13.03 -13.16 -9.22
CA ASP A 232 13.52 -14.54 -9.13
C ASP A 232 14.10 -14.89 -7.76
N GLU A 233 14.79 -13.93 -7.13
CA GLU A 233 15.35 -14.07 -5.79
C GLU A 233 14.24 -14.07 -4.74
N VAL A 234 13.31 -13.12 -4.84
CA VAL A 234 12.18 -13.00 -3.91
C VAL A 234 11.30 -14.23 -3.94
N MET A 235 10.99 -14.77 -5.12
CA MET A 235 10.20 -16.00 -5.25
C MET A 235 10.89 -17.22 -4.66
N ARG A 236 12.23 -17.30 -4.77
CA ARG A 236 13.01 -18.38 -4.17
C ARG A 236 13.07 -18.26 -2.64
N ALA A 237 13.24 -17.05 -2.13
CA ALA A 237 13.36 -16.78 -0.70
C ALA A 237 12.01 -16.84 0.03
N PHE A 238 10.92 -16.47 -0.64
CA PHE A 238 9.58 -16.36 -0.06
C PHE A 238 8.51 -16.97 -0.99
N PRO A 239 8.58 -18.27 -1.31
CA PRO A 239 7.67 -18.91 -2.25
C PRO A 239 6.19 -18.80 -1.85
N GLN A 240 5.90 -18.77 -0.53
CA GLN A 240 4.56 -18.65 0.04
C GLN A 240 3.87 -17.32 -0.24
N LEU A 241 4.60 -16.28 -0.68
CA LEU A 241 4.01 -15.01 -1.06
C LEU A 241 3.41 -15.03 -2.47
N PHE A 242 3.59 -16.12 -3.21
CA PHE A 242 3.16 -16.26 -4.59
C PHE A 242 2.18 -17.44 -4.72
N PRO A 243 1.08 -17.27 -5.47
CA PRO A 243 0.05 -18.28 -5.62
C PRO A 243 0.53 -19.51 -6.40
N GLY A 244 0.05 -20.70 -6.02
CA GLY A 244 0.28 -21.94 -6.77
C GLY A 244 1.71 -22.51 -6.69
N ASN A 245 2.50 -22.06 -5.72
CA ASN A 245 3.79 -22.65 -5.34
C ASN A 245 3.64 -23.74 -4.26
#